data_AF-A0A7K2WGC5-F1
#
_entry.id   AF-A0A7K2WGC5-F1
#
_cell.length_a   1.000
_cell.length_b   1.000
_cell.length_c   1.000
_cell.angle_alpha   90.00
_cell.angle_beta   90.00
_cell.angle_gamma   90.00
#
_symmetry.space_group_name_H-M   'P 1'
#
loop_
_entity.id
_entity.type
_entity.pdbx_description
1 polymer ?
#
loop_
_entity_poly.entity_id
_entity_poly.type
_entity_poly.pdbx_seq_one_letter_code
_entity_poly.pdbx_strand_id
1 'polypeptide(L)'
;GGGGAAHAVEADLAFHRALLAATHNELLERMEMVIESGLAHRDQIVHSSPHGEDPVPSHRAVLDAVRAGDQDAAETAMRALLDQAVRDLDKVHGTPGDSGAADTTADTKGTEAK
;
A
#
# COMPACT_ATOMS: atom_id res chain seq x y z
N GLY A 1 5.47 19.84 3.73
CA GLY A 1 4.31 20.71 3.44
C GLY A 1 3.27 19.88 2.73
N GLY A 2 1.99 19.99 3.11
CA GLY A 2 0.90 19.11 2.66
C GLY A 2 0.65 19.05 1.15
N GLY A 3 1.20 19.97 0.34
CA GLY A 3 1.06 19.94 -1.11
C GLY A 3 1.81 18.81 -1.82
N GLY A 4 2.91 18.30 -1.26
CA GLY A 4 3.71 17.25 -1.91
C GLY A 4 3.00 15.89 -1.98
N ALA A 5 2.26 15.53 -0.93
CA ALA A 5 1.51 14.28 -0.86
C ALA A 5 0.31 14.29 -1.82
N ALA A 6 -0.47 15.38 -1.83
CA ALA A 6 -1.60 15.54 -2.74
C ALA A 6 -1.18 15.47 -4.22
N HIS A 7 -0.03 16.05 -4.58
CA HIS A 7 0.51 15.93 -5.94
C HIS A 7 0.95 14.51 -6.30
N ALA A 8 1.52 13.76 -5.35
CA ALA A 8 1.90 12.37 -5.58
C ALA A 8 0.68 11.48 -5.81
N VAL A 9 -0.40 11.69 -5.05
CA VAL A 9 -1.66 10.94 -5.21
C VAL A 9 -2.32 11.23 -6.56
N GLU A 10 -2.39 12.49 -6.97
CA GLU A 10 -2.95 12.85 -8.27
C GLU A 10 -2.14 12.23 -9.42
N ALA A 11 -0.80 12.20 -9.29
CA ALA A 11 0.07 11.57 -10.28
C ALA A 11 -0.12 10.05 -10.34
N ASP A 12 -0.27 9.38 -9.19
CA ASP A 12 -0.56 7.95 -9.07
C ASP A 12 -1.90 7.62 -9.76
N LEU A 13 -2.93 8.41 -9.47
CA LEU A 13 -4.25 8.25 -10.07
C LEU A 13 -4.24 8.48 -11.59
N ALA A 14 -3.56 9.53 -12.06
CA ALA A 14 -3.42 9.81 -13.48
C ALA A 14 -2.72 8.65 -14.23
N PHE A 15 -1.73 8.01 -13.60
CA PHE A 15 -1.08 6.83 -14.17
C PHE A 15 -2.04 5.66 -14.34
N HIS A 16 -2.78 5.30 -13.28
CA HIS A 16 -3.72 4.18 -13.31
C HIS A 16 -4.84 4.39 -14.34
N ARG A 17 -5.38 5.61 -14.42
CA ARG A 17 -6.36 6.01 -15.45
C ARG A 17 -5.84 5.80 -16.86
N ALA A 18 -4.62 6.25 -17.13
CA ALA A 18 -4.01 6.10 -18.44
C ALA A 18 -3.83 4.62 -18.82
N LEU A 19 -3.46 3.77 -17.86
CA LEU A 19 -3.31 2.33 -18.09
C LEU A 19 -4.64 1.64 -18.36
N LEU A 20 -5.70 1.96 -17.61
CA LEU A 20 -7.04 1.39 -17.82
C LEU A 20 -7.62 1.80 -19.17
N ALA A 21 -7.51 3.09 -19.54
CA ALA A 21 -7.97 3.58 -20.84
C ALA A 21 -7.23 2.92 -22.02
N ALA A 22 -5.94 2.59 -21.85
CA ALA A 22 -5.15 1.90 -22.88
C ALA A 22 -5.62 0.44 -23.13
N THR A 23 -6.40 -0.15 -22.23
CA THR A 23 -6.97 -1.49 -22.44
C THR A 23 -8.14 -1.49 -23.43
N HIS A 24 -8.71 -0.32 -23.74
CA HIS A 24 -9.92 -0.17 -24.57
C HIS A 24 -11.07 -1.07 -24.12
N ASN A 25 -11.18 -1.30 -22.80
CA ASN A 25 -12.19 -2.14 -22.19
C ASN A 25 -13.03 -1.32 -21.22
N GLU A 26 -14.27 -1.00 -21.63
CA GLU A 26 -15.19 -0.18 -20.84
C GLU A 26 -15.47 -0.74 -19.42
N LEU A 27 -15.35 -2.06 -19.21
CA LEU A 27 -15.49 -2.63 -17.88
C LEU A 27 -14.31 -2.25 -16.99
N LEU A 28 -13.09 -2.32 -17.53
CA LEU A 28 -11.86 -1.96 -16.82
C LEU A 28 -11.79 -0.45 -16.57
N GLU A 29 -12.24 0.37 -17.52
CA GLU A 29 -12.39 1.81 -17.31
C GLU A 29 -13.35 2.13 -16.15
N ARG A 30 -14.49 1.42 -16.04
CA ARG A 30 -15.41 1.61 -14.90
C ARG A 30 -14.84 1.17 -13.54
N MET A 31 -13.79 0.35 -13.52
CA MET A 31 -13.09 -0.03 -12.28
C MET A 31 -12.22 1.10 -11.72
N GLU A 32 -12.00 2.19 -12.47
CA GLU A 32 -11.33 3.41 -12.01
C GLU A 32 -11.88 3.93 -10.68
N MET A 33 -13.21 3.95 -10.53
CA MET A 33 -13.88 4.42 -9.30
C MET A 33 -13.48 3.60 -8.06
N VAL A 34 -13.16 2.31 -8.23
CA VAL A 34 -12.73 1.44 -7.14
C VAL A 34 -11.29 1.80 -6.73
N ILE A 35 -10.41 2.01 -7.71
CA ILE A 35 -9.02 2.41 -7.48
C ILE A 35 -8.95 3.77 -6.80
N GLU A 36 -9.75 4.74 -7.25
CA GLU A 36 -9.89 6.06 -6.62
C GLU A 36 -10.24 5.96 -5.15
N SER A 37 -11.25 5.16 -4.82
CA SER A 37 -11.70 4.98 -3.43
C SER A 37 -10.60 4.34 -2.55
N GLY A 38 -9.84 3.39 -3.09
CA GLY A 38 -8.74 2.73 -2.38
C GLY A 38 -7.54 3.64 -2.15
N LEU A 39 -7.17 4.45 -3.15
CA LEU A 39 -6.08 5.42 -3.05
C LEU A 39 -6.43 6.58 -2.11
N ALA A 40 -7.66 7.10 -2.16
CA ALA A 40 -8.13 8.14 -1.23
C ALA A 40 -8.17 7.64 0.23
N HIS A 41 -8.47 6.36 0.44
CA HIS A 41 -8.39 5.75 1.77
C HIS A 41 -6.94 5.58 2.22
N ARG A 42 -6.04 5.11 1.34
CA ARG A 42 -4.59 5.04 1.61
C ARG A 42 -4.03 6.41 2.00
N ASP A 43 -4.46 7.48 1.33
CA ASP A 43 -4.00 8.85 1.58
C ASP A 43 -4.38 9.34 2.99
N GLN A 44 -5.62 9.11 3.44
CA GLN A 44 -6.05 9.49 4.79
C GLN A 44 -5.23 8.79 5.90
N ILE A 45 -4.72 7.58 5.64
CA ILE A 45 -3.98 6.82 6.64
C ILE A 45 -2.45 7.08 6.54
N VAL A 46 -1.91 7.32 5.34
CA VAL A 46 -0.50 7.72 5.12
C VAL A 46 -0.20 9.13 5.65
N HIS A 47 -1.19 10.03 5.72
CA HIS A 47 -1.04 11.33 6.41
C HIS A 47 -0.67 11.19 7.91
N SER A 48 -0.74 9.99 8.50
CA SER A 48 -0.34 9.71 9.88
C SER A 48 1.02 9.02 10.03
N SER A 49 1.69 8.60 8.94
CA SER A 49 2.95 7.83 9.04
C SER A 49 3.93 8.14 7.89
N PRO A 50 5.18 8.59 8.17
CA PRO A 50 6.16 9.03 7.16
C PRO A 50 6.88 7.87 6.44
N HIS A 51 6.32 6.66 6.45
CA HIS A 51 7.04 5.41 6.13
C HIS A 51 6.55 4.68 4.86
N GLY A 52 5.78 5.34 3.99
CA GLY A 52 5.45 4.77 2.68
C GLY A 52 6.69 4.67 1.78
N GLU A 53 6.93 3.51 1.16
CA GLU A 53 7.99 3.34 0.17
C GLU A 53 7.68 4.22 -1.07
N ASP A 54 8.73 4.71 -1.75
CA ASP A 54 8.56 5.51 -2.98
C ASP A 54 7.86 4.64 -4.06
N PRO A 55 6.68 5.05 -4.57
CA PRO A 55 5.95 4.28 -5.57
C PRO A 55 6.56 4.41 -6.97
N VAL A 56 7.43 5.39 -7.24
CA VAL A 56 7.94 5.66 -8.60
C VAL A 56 8.63 4.45 -9.26
N PRO A 57 9.49 3.67 -8.58
CA PRO A 57 10.16 2.52 -9.19
C PRO A 57 9.21 1.42 -9.65
N SER A 58 8.18 1.09 -8.86
CA SER A 58 7.20 0.03 -9.22
C SER A 58 6.33 0.45 -10.40
N HIS A 59 5.88 1.70 -10.43
CA HIS A 59 5.16 2.28 -11.57
C HIS A 59 5.99 2.27 -12.86
N ARG A 60 7.29 2.60 -12.74
CA ARG A 60 8.18 2.61 -13.89
C ARG A 60 8.40 1.22 -14.48
N ALA A 61 8.50 0.19 -13.63
CA ALA A 61 8.60 -1.20 -14.11
C ALA A 61 7.39 -1.61 -14.95
N VAL A 62 6.17 -1.25 -14.52
CA VAL A 62 4.94 -1.48 -15.30
C VAL A 62 4.98 -0.70 -16.61
N LEU A 63 5.31 0.60 -16.56
CA LEU A 63 5.38 1.45 -17.74
C LEU A 63 6.34 0.91 -18.80
N ASP A 64 7.54 0.50 -18.38
CA ASP A 64 8.58 0.02 -19.28
C ASP A 64 8.19 -1.31 -19.92
N ALA A 65 7.56 -2.23 -19.17
CA ALA A 65 7.04 -3.49 -19.70
C ALA A 65 5.89 -3.29 -20.71
N VAL A 66 4.94 -2.40 -20.40
CA VAL A 66 3.84 -2.05 -21.32
C VAL A 66 4.38 -1.40 -22.60
N ARG A 67 5.35 -0.50 -22.49
CA ARG A 67 5.99 0.14 -23.66
C ARG A 67 6.75 -0.86 -24.53
N ALA A 68 7.34 -1.88 -23.94
CA ALA A 68 8.01 -2.95 -24.68
C ALA A 68 7.02 -3.92 -25.36
N GLY A 69 5.73 -3.85 -25.03
CA GLY A 69 4.73 -4.82 -25.51
C GLY A 69 4.89 -6.20 -24.89
N ASP A 70 5.58 -6.31 -23.76
CA ASP A 70 5.83 -7.56 -23.06
C ASP A 70 4.71 -7.80 -22.02
N GLN A 71 3.75 -8.63 -22.41
CA GLN A 71 2.57 -8.92 -21.59
C GLN A 71 2.93 -9.63 -20.28
N ASP A 72 3.84 -10.60 -20.32
CA ASP A 72 4.22 -11.40 -19.15
C ASP A 72 4.98 -10.54 -18.14
N ALA A 73 5.87 -9.67 -18.62
CA ALA A 73 6.58 -8.71 -17.78
C ALA A 73 5.62 -7.67 -17.18
N ALA A 74 4.65 -7.18 -17.95
CA ALA A 74 3.66 -6.22 -17.48
C ALA A 74 2.76 -6.81 -16.38
N GLU A 75 2.30 -8.06 -16.56
CA GLU A 75 1.54 -8.78 -15.54
C GLU A 75 2.37 -8.98 -14.26
N THR A 76 3.62 -9.45 -14.41
CA THR A 76 4.52 -9.69 -13.28
C THR A 76 4.79 -8.41 -12.49
N ALA A 77 5.06 -7.30 -13.19
CA ALA A 77 5.29 -5.99 -12.57
C ALA A 77 4.03 -5.48 -11.86
N MET A 78 2.84 -5.64 -12.46
CA MET A 78 1.58 -5.23 -11.84
C MET A 78 1.29 -6.02 -10.57
N ARG A 79 1.52 -7.34 -10.57
CA ARG A 79 1.36 -8.18 -9.38
C ARG A 79 2.30 -7.74 -8.26
N ALA A 80 3.57 -7.48 -8.58
CA ALA A 80 4.54 -7.00 -7.60
C ALA A 80 4.14 -5.64 -6.99
N LEU A 81 3.58 -4.73 -7.80
CA LEU A 81 3.04 -3.45 -7.35
C LEU A 81 1.88 -3.64 -6.37
N LEU A 82 0.92 -4.51 -6.70
CA LEU A 82 -0.21 -4.83 -5.82
C LEU A 82 0.25 -5.45 -4.50
N ASP A 83 1.21 -6.39 -4.54
CA ASP A 83 1.77 -7.01 -3.33
C ASP A 83 2.48 -5.97 -2.44
N GLN A 84 3.16 -5.00 -3.05
CA GLN A 84 3.76 -3.89 -2.31
C GLN A 84 2.69 -3.02 -1.66
N ALA A 85 1.62 -2.68 -2.39
CA ALA A 85 0.51 -1.91 -1.85
C ALA A 85 -0.16 -2.60 -0.65
N VAL A 86 -0.32 -3.93 -0.68
CA VAL A 86 -0.83 -4.71 0.46
C VAL A 86 0.12 -4.61 1.66
N ARG A 87 1.43 -4.80 1.46
CA ARG A 87 2.41 -4.66 2.54
C ARG A 87 2.41 -3.25 3.15
N ASP A 88 2.22 -2.23 2.33
CA ASP A 88 2.15 -0.85 2.79
C ASP A 88 0.90 -0.59 3.61
N LEU A 89 -0.25 -1.17 3.24
CA LEU A 89 -1.46 -1.13 4.06
C LEU A 89 -1.28 -1.84 5.42
N ASP A 90 -0.61 -3.00 5.46
CA ASP A 90 -0.34 -3.74 6.69
C ASP A 90 0.55 -2.95 7.67
N LYS A 91 1.60 -2.29 7.16
CA LYS A 91 2.49 -1.41 7.95
C LYS A 91 1.72 -0.23 8.55
N VAL A 92 0.71 0.27 7.83
CA VAL A 92 -0.07 1.44 8.20
C VAL A 92 -1.19 1.08 9.19
N HIS A 93 -1.79 -0.11 9.08
CA HIS A 93 -2.80 -0.58 10.02
C HIS A 93 -2.22 -1.08 11.35
N GLY A 94 -0.91 -1.37 11.41
CA GLY A 94 -0.25 -1.90 12.59
C GLY A 94 -0.80 -3.28 12.94
N THR A 95 -0.02 -4.35 12.76
CA THR A 95 -0.42 -5.68 13.21
C THR A 95 -0.86 -5.61 14.68
N PRO A 96 -2.12 -5.95 15.04
CA PRO A 96 -2.49 -6.11 16.44
C PRO A 96 -1.84 -7.41 16.93
N GLY A 97 -0.56 -7.36 17.28
CA GLY A 97 0.21 -8.58 17.51
C GLY A 97 1.52 -8.45 18.27
N ASP A 98 1.90 -7.28 18.81
CA ASP A 98 3.13 -7.16 19.61
C ASP A 98 3.00 -6.32 20.90
N SER A 99 1.80 -6.28 21.49
CA SER A 99 1.61 -5.73 22.84
C SER A 99 1.04 -6.81 23.75
N GLY A 100 1.87 -7.75 24.20
CA GLY A 100 1.42 -8.75 25.17
C GLY A 100 2.33 -9.94 25.44
N ALA A 101 3.65 -9.83 25.28
CA ALA A 101 4.57 -10.86 25.73
C ALA A 101 5.66 -10.26 26.63
N ALA A 102 5.36 -10.18 27.94
CA ALA A 102 6.27 -10.39 29.06
C ALA A 102 5.76 -9.65 30.31
N ASP A 103 4.78 -10.24 31.01
CA ASP A 103 4.72 -10.09 32.47
C ASP A 103 5.32 -11.35 33.10
N THR A 104 6.64 -11.37 33.13
CA THR A 104 7.42 -12.21 34.03
C THR A 104 7.29 -11.64 35.44
N THR A 105 6.69 -12.39 36.37
CA THR A 105 7.40 -12.99 37.53
C THR A 105 6.39 -13.53 38.54
N ALA A 106 6.23 -14.85 38.55
CA ALA A 106 5.88 -15.55 39.78
C ALA A 106 7.10 -15.48 40.70
N ASP A 107 7.01 -14.73 41.80
CA ASP A 107 7.94 -14.87 42.92
C ASP A 107 7.15 -14.93 44.23
N THR A 108 7.05 -16.16 44.73
CA THR A 108 6.59 -16.54 46.06
C THR A 108 7.44 -15.90 47.14
N LYS A 109 6.85 -15.11 48.03
CA LYS A 109 7.44 -14.84 49.35
C LYS A 109 6.37 -14.87 50.44
N GLY A 110 6.62 -15.73 51.44
CA GLY A 110 5.68 -16.11 52.47
C GLY A 110 5.31 -15.05 53.49
N THR A 111 4.36 -15.41 54.33
CA THR A 111 4.11 -14.77 55.62
C THR A 111 3.74 -15.86 56.61
N GLU A 112 4.69 -16.19 57.49
CA GLU A 112 4.41 -16.74 58.81
C GLU A 112 3.86 -15.61 59.69
N ALA A 113 2.79 -15.88 60.43
CA ALA A 113 2.46 -15.13 61.65
C ALA A 113 1.61 -16.00 62.59
N LYS A 114 2.30 -16.58 63.58
CA LYS A 114 1.95 -16.83 64.98
C LYS A 114 0.58 -17.42 65.35
#